data_AF-A0A6H2A6A4-F1
#
_entry.id   AF-A0A6H2A6A4-F1
#
_cell.length_a   1.000
_cell.length_b   1.000
_cell.length_c   1.000
_cell.angle_alpha   90.00
_cell.angle_beta   90.00
_cell.angle_gamma   90.00
#
_symmetry.space_group_name_H-M   'P 1'
#
loop_
_entity.id
_entity.type
_entity.pdbx_description
1 polymer ?
#
loop_
_entity_poly.entity_id
_entity_poly.type
_entity_poly.pdbx_seq_one_letter_code
_entity_poly.pdbx_strand_id
1 'polypeptide(L)' 'MKEKKDNWEHRSKGMLCKTCMFYVPKGNGQLGRCRRKAPTMSGFPVVFPSDWCGDHKLQ' A
#
# COMPACT_ATOMS: atom_id res chain seq x y z
N MET A 1 -14.89 11.80 -27.20
CA MET A 1 -13.51 11.91 -26.70
C MET A 1 -13.29 10.77 -25.74
N LYS A 2 -12.27 9.92 -25.94
CA LYS A 2 -12.02 8.78 -25.04
C LYS A 2 -11.39 9.35 -23.77
N GLU A 3 -12.10 9.33 -22.65
CA GLU A 3 -11.57 9.71 -21.34
C GLU A 3 -10.25 8.96 -21.10
N LYS A 4 -9.16 9.71 -20.92
CA LYS A 4 -7.87 9.12 -20.52
C LYS A 4 -8.03 8.68 -19.07
N LYS A 5 -8.38 7.41 -18.87
CA LYS A 5 -8.40 6.78 -17.56
C LYS A 5 -7.02 6.94 -16.93
N ASP A 6 -6.95 7.67 -15.81
CA ASP A 6 -5.69 7.92 -15.12
C ASP A 6 -5.21 6.59 -14.51
N ASN A 7 -4.04 6.11 -14.95
CA ASN A 7 -3.43 4.90 -14.39
C ASN A 7 -3.12 5.05 -12.89
N TRP A 8 -3.16 6.28 -12.36
CA TRP A 8 -2.94 6.65 -10.96
C TRP A 8 -4.23 7.05 -10.23
N GLU A 9 -5.42 6.80 -10.81
CA GLU A 9 -6.71 7.07 -10.14
C GLU A 9 -6.82 6.36 -8.77
N HIS A 10 -6.09 5.25 -8.63
CA HIS A 10 -5.96 4.45 -7.43
C HIS A 10 -4.87 4.94 -6.46
N ARG A 11 -4.19 6.06 -6.72
CA ARG A 11 -3.34 6.75 -5.73
C ARG A 11 -4.18 7.63 -4.77
N SER A 12 -5.50 7.70 -5.00
CA SER A 12 -6.44 8.48 -4.21
C SER A 12 -6.61 7.95 -2.77
N LYS A 13 -7.21 8.77 -1.88
CA LYS A 13 -7.31 8.54 -0.42
C LYS A 13 -7.79 7.14 0.02
N GLY A 14 -8.55 6.43 -0.83
CA GLY A 14 -9.10 5.11 -0.52
C GLY A 14 -8.12 3.94 -0.70
N MET A 15 -7.02 4.15 -1.42
CA MET A 15 -6.03 3.13 -1.74
C MET A 15 -4.67 3.55 -1.17
N LEU A 16 -4.57 3.57 0.15
CA LEU A 16 -3.33 3.83 0.88
C LEU A 16 -2.91 2.56 1.62
N CYS A 17 -1.65 2.47 2.08
CA CYS A 17 -1.17 1.26 2.73
C CYS A 17 -2.07 0.92 3.92
N LYS A 18 -2.51 1.92 4.69
CA LYS A 18 -3.45 1.72 5.81
C LYS A 18 -4.76 1.01 5.46
N THR A 19 -5.22 1.08 4.21
CA THR A 19 -6.45 0.42 3.72
C THR A 19 -6.17 -0.85 2.92
N CYS A 20 -4.91 -1.20 2.70
CA CYS A 20 -4.49 -2.36 1.92
C CYS A 20 -4.56 -3.64 2.75
N MET A 21 -5.12 -4.73 2.19
CA MET A 21 -5.21 -6.06 2.81
C MET A 21 -3.84 -6.65 3.19
N PHE A 22 -2.76 -6.16 2.58
CA PHE A 22 -1.40 -6.63 2.82
C PHE A 22 -0.65 -5.81 3.88
N TYR A 23 -1.19 -4.69 4.32
CA TYR A 23 -0.53 -3.83 5.31
C TYR A 23 -0.69 -4.39 6.72
N VAL A 24 0.42 -4.37 7.47
CA VAL A 24 0.45 -4.72 8.88
C VAL A 24 1.06 -3.54 9.66
N PRO A 25 0.31 -2.87 10.55
CA PRO A 25 0.85 -1.76 11.34
C PRO A 25 1.96 -2.23 12.29
N LYS A 26 2.92 -1.36 12.59
CA LYS A 26 4.03 -1.61 13.53
C LYS A 26 4.21 -0.41 14.46
N GLY A 27 4.46 -0.68 15.75
CA GLY A 27 4.62 0.36 16.76
C GLY A 27 3.34 1.19 16.92
N ASN A 28 3.48 2.51 16.99
CA ASN A 28 2.35 3.43 17.26
C ASN A 28 1.49 3.73 16.02
N GLY A 29 1.56 2.91 14.98
CA GLY A 29 0.77 3.08 13.75
C GLY A 29 1.30 4.13 12.77
N GLN A 30 2.47 4.74 13.04
CA GLN A 30 3.14 5.66 12.11
C GLN A 30 3.88 4.93 10.98
N LEU A 31 4.15 3.64 11.15
CA LEU A 31 4.81 2.76 10.19
C LEU A 31 4.11 1.41 10.14
N GLY A 32 4.32 0.67 9.07
CA GLY A 32 3.91 -0.72 8.96
C GLY A 32 4.79 -1.50 8.01
N ARG A 33 4.36 -2.72 7.71
CA ARG A 33 5.03 -3.62 6.76
C ARG A 33 4.05 -4.07 5.68
N CYS A 34 4.52 -4.13 4.44
CA CYS A 34 3.74 -4.67 3.33
C CYS A 34 4.02 -6.18 3.16
N ARG A 35 2.99 -7.01 3.35
CA ARG A 35 3.08 -8.48 3.19
C ARG A 35 2.83 -8.99 1.77
N ARG A 36 2.64 -8.09 0.79
CA ARG A 36 2.40 -8.50 -0.61
C ARG A 36 3.63 -9.17 -1.21
N LYS A 37 4.82 -8.65 -0.88
CA LYS A 37 6.11 -9.21 -1.30
C LYS A 37 6.57 -10.19 -0.22
N ALA A 38 7.13 -11.33 -0.64
CA ALA A 38 7.68 -12.31 0.26
C ALA A 38 8.76 -11.68 1.16
N PRO A 39 8.93 -12.15 2.41
CA PRO A 39 9.98 -11.63 3.27
C PRO A 39 11.33 -11.88 2.60
N THR A 40 12.15 -10.83 2.49
CA THR A 40 13.55 -10.94 2.07
C THR A 40 14.40 -11.34 3.29
N MET A 41 15.71 -11.48 3.11
CA MET A 41 16.65 -11.65 4.23
C MET A 41 16.56 -10.51 5.27
N SER A 42 15.96 -9.37 4.92
CA SER A 42 15.72 -8.20 5.79
C SER A 42 14.25 -8.06 6.24
N GLY A 43 13.40 -9.06 5.96
CA GLY A 43 11.98 -9.08 6.33
C GLY A 43 11.06 -8.44 5.29
N PHE A 44 9.90 -7.96 5.73
CA PHE A 44 8.94 -7.30 4.84
C PHE A 44 9.25 -5.81 4.66
N PRO A 45 9.01 -5.24 3.45
CA PRO A 45 9.19 -3.81 3.19
C PRO A 45 8.48 -2.94 4.23
N VAL A 46 9.20 -1.95 4.77
CA VAL A 46 8.63 -0.94 5.67
C VAL A 46 7.95 0.14 4.83
N VAL A 47 6.73 0.50 5.20
CA VAL A 47 5.90 1.49 4.49
C VAL A 47 5.22 2.43 5.49
N PHE A 48 4.96 3.66 5.06
CA PHE A 48 4.09 4.58 5.77
C PHE A 48 2.61 4.22 5.51
N PRO A 49 1.70 4.51 6.46
CA PRO A 49 0.26 4.34 6.28
C PRO A 49 -0.30 5.07 5.05
N SER A 50 0.36 6.15 4.63
CA SER A 50 0.03 6.99 3.48
C SER A 50 0.72 6.60 2.17
N ASP A 51 1.55 5.56 2.16
CA ASP A 51 2.21 5.11 0.93
C ASP A 51 1.22 4.42 -0.02
N TRP A 52 1.56 4.42 -1.30
CA TRP A 52 0.90 3.64 -2.34
C TRP A 52 1.94 2.96 -3.24
N CYS A 53 1.80 1.65 -3.47
CA CYS A 53 2.76 0.87 -4.25
C CYS A 53 2.23 0.27 -5.56
N GLY A 54 1.02 0.63 -6.00
CA GLY A 54 0.40 0.08 -7.22
C GLY A 54 -0.19 -1.33 -7.05
N ASP A 55 0.38 -2.15 -6.17
CA ASP A 55 -0.10 -3.52 -5.87
C ASP A 55 -1.17 -3.54 -4.76
N HIS A 56 -1.83 -2.42 -4.48
CA HIS A 56 -2.81 -2.35 -3.40
C HIS A 56 -4.03 -3.21 -3.72
N LYS A 57 -4.51 -3.91 -2.69
CA LYS A 57 -5.79 -4.61 -2.73
C LYS A 57 -6.58 -4.26 -1.48
N LEU A 58 -7.83 -3.88 -1.67
CA LEU A 58 -8.78 -3.76 -0.58
C LEU A 58 -9.30 -5.17 -0.24
N GLN A 59 -9.69 -5.39 1.01
CA GLN A 59 -10.30 -6.64 1.44
C GLN A 59 -11.71 -6.81 0.88
#